data_AF-A0A0J7I0C6-F1
#
_entry.id   AF-A0A0J7I0C6-F1
#
_cell.length_a   1.000
_cell.length_b   1.000
_cell.length_c   1.000
_cell.angle_alpha   90.00
_cell.angle_beta   90.00
_cell.angle_gamma   90.00
#
_symmetry.space_group_name_H-M   'P 1'
#
loop_
_entity.id
_entity.type
_entity.pdbx_description
1 polymer ?
#
loop_
_entity_poly.entity_id
_entity_poly.type
_entity_poly.pdbx_seq_one_letter_code
_entity_poly.pdbx_strand_id
1 'polypeptide(L)'
;MSPLKNKHIKKRQISRQMKNRLFTLTALSFYLGLSAQVGINTGQGQATLDVVGSPSVTTKMDGIIAPRLTETELNKKTYASAQTGALIYITLADLAPAGQTVNVTVPGYYYFDGALWQKQTGTEWQVQGNAVGEIATTTETLGNAPASTNYLGPKGAANLVVISANKVHAVLDTSGALSGGGEDASGLSWGSSNLINNTSNNIALGRGNTANASAANFPAIAIGSSNVVSGGGKVFGAGNTATAANNFAFGGFNKTGNSVAVAVGYSNDASNGGFAFGANNVVNLNGFAIGSNNDVSQDRAVAIGVGGKALGDQNVYANKVHAFFNQSNGTDTAIGVNIIPVAAVAAAGGAIQMKGFASAANATCTAAMAGAIRYNSTTNVHEGCNGTNWKALY
;
A
#
# COMPACT_ATOMS: atom_id res chain seq x y z
N MET A 1 32.89 17.55 111.56
CA MET A 1 32.56 16.54 110.51
C MET A 1 33.60 16.69 109.40
N SER A 2 34.47 15.69 109.19
CA SER A 2 35.82 15.92 108.64
C SER A 2 35.89 16.17 107.11
N PRO A 3 36.78 17.08 106.64
CA PRO A 3 36.96 17.42 105.22
C PRO A 3 37.45 16.26 104.35
N LEU A 4 37.92 15.16 104.95
CA LEU A 4 38.40 13.97 104.25
C LEU A 4 37.25 13.17 103.61
N LYS A 5 36.06 13.15 104.23
CA LYS A 5 34.91 12.36 103.74
C LYS A 5 34.32 12.95 102.44
N ASN A 6 34.24 14.29 102.34
CA ASN A 6 33.78 14.98 101.14
C ASN A 6 34.74 14.85 99.95
N LYS A 7 36.05 14.81 100.20
CA LYS A 7 37.09 14.63 99.16
C LYS A 7 36.98 13.24 98.50
N HIS A 8 36.71 12.19 99.29
CA HIS A 8 36.54 10.84 98.78
C HIS A 8 35.26 10.64 97.95
N ILE A 9 34.15 11.28 98.34
CA ILE A 9 32.88 11.23 97.59
C ILE A 9 33.04 11.96 96.24
N LYS A 10 33.64 13.16 96.23
CA LYS A 10 33.88 13.93 95.01
C LYS A 10 34.79 13.20 94.02
N LYS A 11 35.85 12.52 94.50
CA LYS A 11 36.76 11.71 93.67
C LYS A 11 36.07 10.48 93.05
N ARG A 12 35.17 9.82 93.80
CA ARG A 12 34.33 8.71 93.27
C ARG A 12 33.32 9.19 92.23
N GLN A 13 32.69 10.36 92.44
CA GLN A 13 31.76 10.96 91.47
C GLN A 13 32.45 11.34 90.15
N ILE A 14 33.64 11.96 90.23
CA ILE A 14 34.45 12.34 89.05
C ILE A 14 34.92 11.09 88.29
N SER A 15 35.35 10.03 89.01
CA SER A 15 35.71 8.75 88.39
C SER A 15 34.53 8.08 87.67
N ARG A 16 33.32 8.12 88.24
CA ARG A 16 32.12 7.56 87.62
C ARG A 16 31.67 8.39 86.40
N GLN A 17 31.76 9.72 86.47
CA GLN A 17 31.51 10.64 85.36
C GLN A 17 32.49 10.42 84.20
N MET A 18 33.79 10.26 84.46
CA MET A 18 34.80 10.01 83.43
C MET A 18 34.64 8.62 82.78
N LYS A 19 34.26 7.60 83.55
CA LYS A 19 33.97 6.25 83.00
C LYS A 19 32.74 6.25 82.10
N ASN A 20 31.68 6.96 82.49
CA ASN A 20 30.49 7.09 81.65
C ASN A 20 30.79 7.87 80.36
N ARG A 21 31.57 8.96 80.43
CA ARG A 21 32.02 9.74 79.26
C ARG A 21 32.94 8.93 78.34
N LEU A 22 33.85 8.14 78.90
CA LEU A 22 34.70 7.24 78.13
C LEU A 22 33.85 6.19 77.42
N PHE A 23 32.88 5.58 78.11
CA PHE A 23 31.95 4.62 77.51
C PHE A 23 31.08 5.25 76.41
N THR A 24 30.67 6.52 76.55
CA THR A 24 29.94 7.24 75.48
C THR A 24 30.83 7.54 74.29
N LEU A 25 32.09 7.91 74.51
CA LEU A 25 33.06 8.17 73.45
C LEU A 25 33.41 6.89 72.67
N THR A 26 33.55 5.76 73.38
CA THR A 26 33.77 4.45 72.76
C THR A 26 32.53 3.97 72.00
N ALA A 27 31.33 4.17 72.54
CA ALA A 27 30.08 3.86 71.84
C ALA A 27 29.89 4.72 70.57
N LEU A 28 30.32 5.99 70.59
CA LEU A 28 30.24 6.89 69.43
C LEU A 28 31.27 6.53 68.34
N SER A 29 32.42 5.97 68.70
CA SER A 29 33.42 5.47 67.72
C SER A 29 32.97 4.21 66.95
N PHE A 30 31.95 3.49 67.41
CA PHE A 30 31.35 2.37 66.66
C PHE A 30 30.26 2.80 65.67
N TYR A 31 29.88 4.09 65.64
CA TYR A 31 28.87 4.65 64.71
C TYR A 31 29.48 5.31 63.45
N LEU A 32 30.69 4.94 63.05
CA LEU A 32 31.20 5.30 61.73
C LEU A 32 30.45 4.46 60.69
N GLY A 33 29.42 5.05 60.07
CA GLY A 33 28.84 4.52 58.85
C GLY A 33 29.92 4.47 57.77
N LEU A 34 30.59 3.33 57.66
CA LEU A 34 31.54 3.08 56.58
C LEU A 34 30.74 3.06 55.28
N SER A 35 30.97 4.05 54.44
CA SER A 35 30.41 4.06 53.11
C SER A 35 31.13 2.97 52.31
N ALA A 36 30.37 2.01 51.77
CA ALA A 36 30.91 0.79 51.17
C ALA A 36 31.32 0.97 49.69
N GLN A 37 31.78 2.17 49.28
CA GLN A 37 32.28 2.36 47.92
C GLN A 37 33.65 1.70 47.77
N VAL A 38 33.81 0.93 46.69
CA VAL A 38 35.10 0.39 46.25
C VAL A 38 35.62 1.26 45.11
N GLY A 39 36.65 2.06 45.39
CA GLY A 39 37.40 2.78 44.37
C GLY A 39 38.60 1.96 43.88
N ILE A 40 38.73 1.77 42.57
CA ILE A 40 39.92 1.21 41.92
C ILE A 40 40.58 2.34 41.13
N ASN A 41 41.86 2.59 41.43
CA ASN A 41 42.63 3.69 40.84
C ASN A 41 42.06 5.10 41.12
N THR A 42 41.22 5.24 42.15
CA THR A 42 40.71 6.53 42.68
C THR A 42 40.56 6.47 44.20
N GLY A 43 40.84 7.59 44.87
CA GLY A 43 40.60 7.75 46.32
C GLY A 43 39.23 8.37 46.65
N GLN A 44 38.44 8.75 45.63
CA GLN A 44 37.16 9.44 45.77
C GLN A 44 36.10 8.71 44.94
N GLY A 45 35.79 7.47 45.29
CA GLY A 45 34.82 6.66 44.55
C GLY A 45 33.43 7.32 44.49
N GLN A 46 32.93 7.57 43.28
CA GLN A 46 31.63 8.23 43.05
C GLN A 46 30.45 7.25 42.89
N ALA A 47 30.72 5.94 42.93
CA ALA A 47 29.73 4.88 42.85
C ALA A 47 30.10 3.73 43.80
N THR A 48 29.20 2.75 43.96
CA THR A 48 29.47 1.54 44.77
C THR A 48 30.73 0.81 44.29
N LEU A 49 30.97 0.78 42.97
CA LEU A 49 32.24 0.42 42.35
C LEU A 49 32.61 1.51 41.36
N ASP A 50 33.72 2.19 41.58
CA ASP A 50 34.25 3.23 40.69
C ASP A 50 35.65 2.83 40.22
N VAL A 51 35.81 2.64 38.91
CA VAL A 51 37.05 2.20 38.27
C VAL A 51 37.51 3.30 37.33
N VAL A 52 38.53 4.07 37.74
CA VAL A 52 39.03 5.21 36.96
C VAL A 52 40.19 4.74 36.08
N GLY A 53 40.10 4.96 34.76
CA GLY A 53 41.14 4.60 33.80
C GLY A 53 42.40 5.48 33.86
N SER A 54 43.45 5.09 33.14
CA SER A 54 44.70 5.82 32.96
C SER A 54 44.94 6.12 31.47
N PRO A 55 44.15 7.02 30.84
CA PRO A 55 44.03 7.14 29.37
C PRO A 55 45.32 7.54 28.65
N SER A 56 46.29 8.13 29.34
CA SER A 56 47.58 8.55 28.79
C SER A 56 48.71 7.53 28.97
N VAL A 57 48.47 6.42 29.68
CA VAL A 57 49.49 5.40 29.98
C VAL A 57 49.25 4.16 29.11
N THR A 58 49.93 4.07 27.97
CA THR A 58 49.71 3.01 26.96
C THR A 58 50.05 1.58 27.41
N THR A 59 50.74 1.43 28.54
CA THR A 59 51.03 0.13 29.17
C THR A 59 49.96 -0.30 30.18
N LYS A 60 49.00 0.57 30.49
CA LYS A 60 47.84 0.25 31.33
C LYS A 60 46.64 0.01 30.44
N MET A 61 46.13 -1.22 30.45
CA MET A 61 44.92 -1.58 29.73
C MET A 61 43.71 -1.33 30.64
N ASP A 62 43.00 -0.24 30.40
CA ASP A 62 41.80 0.12 31.15
C ASP A 62 40.64 -0.83 30.83
N GLY A 63 39.92 -1.30 31.84
CA GLY A 63 38.74 -2.12 31.65
C GLY A 63 38.31 -2.90 32.90
N ILE A 64 37.11 -3.46 32.83
CA ILE A 64 36.59 -4.41 33.83
C ILE A 64 36.39 -5.74 33.10
N ILE A 65 37.09 -6.77 33.55
CA ILE A 65 36.86 -8.13 33.06
C ILE A 65 35.88 -8.81 34.02
N ALA A 66 34.67 -9.09 33.54
CA ALA A 66 33.69 -9.84 34.32
C ALA A 66 34.17 -11.29 34.56
N PRO A 67 33.61 -12.00 35.56
CA PRO A 67 33.89 -13.42 35.76
C PRO A 67 33.70 -14.23 34.46
N ARG A 68 34.69 -15.05 34.14
CA ARG A 68 34.72 -15.90 32.95
C ARG A 68 34.26 -17.31 33.31
N LEU A 69 33.27 -17.82 32.59
CA LEU A 69 32.70 -19.16 32.79
C LEU A 69 32.44 -19.80 31.43
N THR A 70 32.55 -21.12 31.35
CA THR A 70 31.87 -21.89 30.30
C THR A 70 30.36 -21.97 30.61
N GLU A 71 29.53 -22.23 29.60
CA GLU A 71 28.10 -22.49 29.82
C GLU A 71 27.90 -23.61 30.86
N THR A 72 28.65 -24.70 30.75
CA THR A 72 28.52 -25.85 31.65
C THR A 72 28.87 -25.52 33.10
N GLU A 73 29.82 -24.61 33.34
CA GLU A 73 30.14 -24.11 34.68
C GLU A 73 29.07 -23.16 35.21
N LEU A 74 28.46 -22.36 34.33
CA LEU A 74 27.35 -21.49 34.69
C LEU A 74 26.10 -22.28 35.04
N ASN A 75 25.76 -23.31 34.26
CA ASN A 75 24.55 -24.12 34.43
C ASN A 75 24.56 -24.95 35.74
N LYS A 76 25.73 -25.15 36.36
CA LYS A 76 25.85 -25.72 37.72
C LYS A 76 25.43 -24.76 38.83
N LYS A 77 25.16 -23.49 38.51
CA LYS A 77 24.80 -22.44 39.46
C LYS A 77 23.36 -22.01 39.24
N THR A 78 22.66 -21.75 40.34
CA THR A 78 21.32 -21.17 40.30
C THR A 78 21.38 -19.71 40.72
N TYR A 79 20.95 -18.83 39.83
CA TYR A 79 20.85 -17.40 40.09
C TYR A 79 19.41 -17.05 40.48
N ALA A 80 19.24 -16.22 41.50
CA ALA A 80 17.93 -15.77 41.97
C ALA A 80 17.75 -14.26 41.71
N SER A 81 16.59 -13.72 42.06
CA SER A 81 16.25 -12.31 41.86
C SER A 81 17.28 -11.33 42.44
N ALA A 82 17.96 -11.69 43.53
CA ALA A 82 19.02 -10.89 44.14
C ALA A 82 20.28 -10.71 43.27
N GLN A 83 20.47 -11.53 42.24
CA GLN A 83 21.58 -11.43 41.29
C GLN A 83 21.18 -10.83 39.94
N THR A 84 19.98 -10.26 39.83
CA THR A 84 19.56 -9.53 38.62
C THR A 84 20.57 -8.42 38.31
N GLY A 85 21.03 -8.34 37.07
CA GLY A 85 22.10 -7.44 36.63
C GLY A 85 23.52 -8.00 36.79
N ALA A 86 23.70 -9.23 37.28
CA ALA A 86 25.01 -9.89 37.30
C ALA A 86 25.56 -10.01 35.88
N LEU A 87 26.80 -9.59 35.66
CA LEU A 87 27.49 -9.62 34.37
C LEU A 87 28.58 -10.71 34.39
N ILE A 88 28.66 -11.50 33.33
CA ILE A 88 29.69 -12.52 33.13
C ILE A 88 30.15 -12.53 31.67
N TYR A 89 31.28 -13.16 31.43
CA TYR A 89 31.73 -13.50 30.08
C TYR A 89 31.71 -15.02 29.88
N ILE A 90 31.01 -15.49 28.86
CA ILE A 90 30.98 -16.89 28.45
C ILE A 90 32.14 -17.18 27.50
N THR A 91 33.01 -18.09 27.90
CA THR A 91 34.18 -18.49 27.11
C THR A 91 33.86 -19.59 26.10
N LEU A 92 32.90 -20.46 26.41
CA LEU A 92 32.46 -21.55 25.55
C LEU A 92 30.97 -21.83 25.80
N ALA A 93 30.18 -21.97 24.72
CA ALA A 93 28.77 -22.34 24.78
C ALA A 93 28.58 -23.86 24.65
N ASP A 94 27.47 -24.37 25.20
CA ASP A 94 27.07 -25.77 25.05
C ASP A 94 26.22 -25.96 23.77
N LEU A 95 26.17 -27.18 23.25
CA LEU A 95 25.38 -27.57 22.09
C LEU A 95 23.89 -27.76 22.41
N ALA A 96 23.54 -27.89 23.69
CA ALA A 96 22.16 -28.06 24.16
C ALA A 96 21.85 -27.26 25.44
N PRO A 97 21.95 -25.93 25.42
CA PRO A 97 21.69 -25.10 26.59
C PRO A 97 20.21 -25.21 27.03
N ALA A 98 19.96 -25.14 28.34
CA ALA A 98 18.63 -25.32 28.92
C ALA A 98 18.46 -24.51 30.21
N GLY A 99 17.23 -24.39 30.71
CA GLY A 99 16.97 -23.68 31.95
C GLY A 99 17.40 -22.21 31.89
N GLN A 100 18.11 -21.72 32.93
CA GLN A 100 18.54 -20.31 33.01
C GLN A 100 19.53 -19.92 31.91
N THR A 101 20.24 -20.89 31.30
CA THR A 101 21.26 -20.66 30.28
C THR A 101 20.78 -20.91 28.86
N VAL A 102 19.46 -21.15 28.63
CA VAL A 102 18.90 -21.49 27.30
C VAL A 102 19.30 -20.53 26.17
N ASN A 103 19.58 -19.26 26.49
CA ASN A 103 19.99 -18.22 25.54
C ASN A 103 21.52 -18.11 25.35
N VAL A 104 22.32 -18.93 26.05
CA VAL A 104 23.79 -18.96 25.99
C VAL A 104 24.24 -19.89 24.86
N THR A 105 24.09 -19.42 23.62
CA THR A 105 24.37 -20.23 22.42
C THR A 105 25.73 -19.94 21.78
N VAL A 106 26.43 -18.89 22.22
CA VAL A 106 27.77 -18.50 21.72
C VAL A 106 28.59 -17.81 22.82
N PRO A 107 29.93 -17.79 22.72
CA PRO A 107 30.78 -16.99 23.61
C PRO A 107 30.44 -15.49 23.55
N GLY A 108 30.58 -14.78 24.68
CA GLY A 108 30.34 -13.34 24.77
C GLY A 108 29.94 -12.87 26.17
N TYR A 109 29.65 -11.57 26.32
CA TYR A 109 29.12 -11.02 27.56
C TYR A 109 27.64 -11.32 27.72
N TYR A 110 27.25 -11.72 28.93
CA TYR A 110 25.87 -11.99 29.31
C TYR A 110 25.54 -11.31 30.64
N TYR A 111 24.30 -10.86 30.79
CA TYR A 111 23.75 -10.40 32.05
C TYR A 111 22.57 -11.25 32.49
N PHE A 112 22.37 -11.41 33.80
CA PHE A 112 21.21 -12.11 34.34
C PHE A 112 20.02 -11.15 34.44
N ASP A 113 18.90 -11.45 33.78
CA ASP A 113 17.71 -10.59 33.78
C ASP A 113 16.74 -10.84 34.94
N GLY A 114 17.08 -11.78 35.84
CA GLY A 114 16.25 -12.24 36.95
C GLY A 114 15.63 -13.62 36.71
N ALA A 115 15.65 -14.11 35.47
CA ALA A 115 15.18 -15.44 35.10
C ALA A 115 16.16 -16.20 34.17
N LEU A 116 16.67 -15.53 33.14
CA LEU A 116 17.54 -16.08 32.10
C LEU A 116 18.80 -15.23 31.91
N TRP A 117 19.84 -15.85 31.34
CA TRP A 117 21.04 -15.15 30.90
C TRP A 117 20.85 -14.55 29.51
N GLN A 118 20.89 -13.22 29.41
CA GLN A 118 20.71 -12.49 28.16
C GLN A 118 22.06 -12.02 27.61
N LYS A 119 22.27 -12.21 26.32
CA LYS A 119 23.49 -11.76 25.65
C LYS A 119 23.50 -10.23 25.56
N GLN A 120 24.62 -9.61 25.89
CA GLN A 120 24.87 -8.20 25.58
C GLN A 120 25.17 -8.10 24.08
N THR A 121 24.20 -7.62 23.30
CA THR A 121 24.39 -7.30 21.89
C THR A 121 24.85 -5.84 21.76
N GLY A 122 25.88 -5.58 20.96
CA GLY A 122 26.34 -4.20 20.68
C GLY A 122 25.68 -3.61 19.44
N THR A 123 24.54 -4.16 19.02
CA THR A 123 23.95 -3.96 17.70
C THR A 123 22.44 -3.80 17.76
N GLU A 124 21.92 -3.07 18.75
CA GLU A 124 20.53 -2.61 18.65
C GLU A 124 20.42 -1.58 17.52
N TRP A 125 19.62 -1.92 16.51
CA TRP A 125 19.28 -1.15 15.31
C TRP A 125 18.64 0.24 15.57
N GLN A 126 18.51 0.66 16.82
CA GLN A 126 17.61 1.77 17.18
C GLN A 126 18.25 3.16 17.14
N VAL A 127 19.57 3.34 16.97
CA VAL A 127 20.18 4.67 17.25
C VAL A 127 21.25 5.19 16.25
N GLN A 128 21.89 4.36 15.42
CA GLN A 128 22.84 4.88 14.41
C GLN A 128 22.17 4.97 13.03
N GLY A 129 21.95 6.19 12.54
CA GLY A 129 21.52 6.41 11.15
C GLY A 129 20.61 7.61 10.87
N ASN A 130 20.31 8.51 11.83
CA ASN A 130 19.39 9.64 11.61
C ASN A 130 19.97 11.00 12.02
N ALA A 131 21.26 11.24 11.84
CA ALA A 131 21.83 12.57 12.07
C ALA A 131 21.49 13.53 10.90
N VAL A 132 21.22 14.79 11.22
CA VAL A 132 21.00 15.85 10.21
C VAL A 132 22.25 15.99 9.33
N GLY A 133 22.10 15.85 8.02
CA GLY A 133 23.20 15.97 7.04
C GLY A 133 23.81 14.64 6.57
N GLU A 134 23.38 13.50 7.10
CA GLU A 134 23.91 12.17 6.74
C GLU A 134 23.26 11.57 5.46
N ILE A 135 22.18 12.17 4.95
CA ILE A 135 21.48 11.70 3.74
C ILE A 135 22.07 12.40 2.51
N ALA A 136 23.15 11.85 1.95
CA ALA A 136 23.64 12.23 0.63
C ALA A 136 23.07 11.27 -0.43
N THR A 137 21.88 11.59 -0.97
CA THR A 137 21.22 10.77 -2.02
C THR A 137 21.98 10.72 -3.35
N THR A 138 22.98 11.58 -3.55
CA THR A 138 23.76 11.68 -4.80
C THR A 138 24.75 10.53 -5.01
N THR A 139 25.03 9.73 -3.98
CA THR A 139 26.03 8.64 -4.04
C THR A 139 25.39 7.26 -4.19
N GLU A 140 24.10 7.12 -3.88
CA GLU A 140 23.41 5.83 -3.92
C GLU A 140 22.96 5.48 -5.34
N THR A 141 23.26 4.26 -5.78
CA THR A 141 22.86 3.73 -7.10
C THR A 141 21.95 2.53 -6.92
N LEU A 142 20.80 2.52 -7.60
CA LEU A 142 19.87 1.39 -7.56
C LEU A 142 20.55 0.12 -8.06
N GLY A 143 20.41 -0.97 -7.31
CA GLY A 143 20.99 -2.28 -7.65
C GLY A 143 22.43 -2.50 -7.16
N ASN A 144 23.07 -1.50 -6.56
CA ASN A 144 24.39 -1.62 -5.93
C ASN A 144 24.28 -1.76 -4.41
N ALA A 145 25.34 -2.27 -3.77
CA ALA A 145 25.44 -2.23 -2.32
C ALA A 145 25.42 -0.76 -1.82
N PRO A 146 24.71 -0.45 -0.72
CA PRO A 146 24.61 0.91 -0.23
C PRO A 146 26.00 1.45 0.14
N ALA A 147 26.32 2.65 -0.36
CA ALA A 147 27.62 3.28 -0.13
C ALA A 147 27.68 3.97 1.24
N SER A 148 26.53 4.44 1.74
CA SER A 148 26.40 5.12 3.03
C SER A 148 26.12 4.17 4.21
N THR A 149 26.24 4.71 5.42
CA THR A 149 25.83 4.08 6.67
C THR A 149 24.36 4.32 7.01
N ASN A 150 23.66 5.15 6.24
CA ASN A 150 22.30 5.57 6.51
C ASN A 150 21.30 4.88 5.56
N TYR A 151 20.90 3.67 5.93
CA TYR A 151 19.94 2.86 5.17
C TYR A 151 19.01 2.08 6.09
N LEU A 152 17.83 1.74 5.60
CA LEU A 152 16.89 0.84 6.27
C LEU A 152 16.90 -0.52 5.58
N GLY A 153 17.35 -1.56 6.29
CA GLY A 153 17.32 -2.95 5.82
C GLY A 153 18.61 -3.72 6.07
N PRO A 154 18.66 -5.02 5.73
CA PRO A 154 19.87 -5.83 5.84
C PRO A 154 20.84 -5.57 4.66
N LYS A 155 22.15 -5.65 4.93
CA LYS A 155 23.20 -5.71 3.87
C LYS A 155 23.39 -7.10 3.28
N GLY A 156 23.00 -8.14 4.01
CA GLY A 156 23.08 -9.54 3.58
C GLY A 156 21.89 -9.95 2.71
N ALA A 157 21.79 -11.24 2.38
CA ALA A 157 20.74 -11.81 1.53
C ALA A 157 19.36 -11.95 2.21
N ALA A 158 19.10 -11.20 3.28
CA ALA A 158 17.81 -11.22 3.96
C ALA A 158 16.85 -10.21 3.34
N ASN A 159 15.54 -10.47 3.41
CA ASN A 159 14.52 -9.52 3.00
C ASN A 159 14.31 -8.45 4.09
N LEU A 160 13.86 -7.26 3.70
CA LEU A 160 13.32 -6.28 4.66
C LEU A 160 11.84 -6.60 4.90
N VAL A 161 11.50 -6.96 6.14
CA VAL A 161 10.15 -7.37 6.56
C VAL A 161 9.54 -6.29 7.44
N VAL A 162 8.35 -5.81 7.07
CA VAL A 162 7.57 -4.82 7.83
C VAL A 162 6.52 -5.56 8.66
N ILE A 163 6.65 -5.47 9.98
CA ILE A 163 5.78 -6.17 10.94
C ILE A 163 5.09 -5.16 11.86
N SER A 164 3.81 -5.37 12.12
CA SER A 164 3.09 -4.70 13.21
C SER A 164 2.03 -5.64 13.78
N ALA A 165 1.70 -5.51 15.07
CA ALA A 165 0.79 -6.41 15.77
C ALA A 165 1.11 -7.91 15.58
N ASN A 166 2.41 -8.26 15.53
CA ASN A 166 2.91 -9.61 15.27
C ASN A 166 2.48 -10.23 13.93
N LYS A 167 2.14 -9.41 12.93
CA LYS A 167 1.80 -9.83 11.56
C LYS A 167 2.73 -9.17 10.55
N VAL A 168 3.09 -9.90 9.49
CA VAL A 168 3.84 -9.37 8.34
C VAL A 168 2.88 -8.61 7.42
N HIS A 169 3.21 -7.36 7.09
CA HIS A 169 2.38 -6.50 6.22
C HIS A 169 3.05 -6.19 4.89
N ALA A 170 4.37 -6.22 4.83
CA ALA A 170 5.11 -6.04 3.59
C ALA A 170 6.50 -6.70 3.66
N VAL A 171 6.99 -7.11 2.50
CA VAL A 171 8.32 -7.68 2.30
C VAL A 171 8.91 -7.02 1.06
N LEU A 172 10.04 -6.34 1.24
CA LEU A 172 10.93 -5.97 0.13
C LEU A 172 11.98 -7.08 0.00
N ASP A 173 11.88 -7.84 -1.09
CA ASP A 173 12.78 -8.95 -1.35
C ASP A 173 14.14 -8.50 -1.94
N THR A 174 15.09 -9.44 -2.00
CA THR A 174 16.43 -9.19 -2.54
C THR A 174 16.46 -8.93 -4.04
N SER A 175 15.36 -9.17 -4.77
CA SER A 175 15.19 -8.81 -6.18
C SER A 175 14.66 -7.38 -6.37
N GLY A 176 14.29 -6.71 -5.27
CA GLY A 176 13.74 -5.36 -5.26
C GLY A 176 12.21 -5.31 -5.40
N ALA A 177 11.52 -6.45 -5.36
CA ALA A 177 10.06 -6.47 -5.39
C ALA A 177 9.50 -6.16 -4.00
N LEU A 178 8.62 -5.17 -3.93
CA LEU A 178 7.81 -4.91 -2.73
C LEU A 178 6.49 -5.66 -2.86
N SER A 179 6.35 -6.71 -2.07
CA SER A 179 5.06 -7.36 -1.83
C SER A 179 4.48 -6.86 -0.51
N GLY A 180 3.17 -6.68 -0.45
CA GLY A 180 2.52 -6.23 0.77
C GLY A 180 1.01 -6.41 0.72
N GLY A 181 0.38 -6.19 1.87
CA GLY A 181 -1.01 -6.54 2.13
C GLY A 181 -1.14 -7.70 3.12
N GLY A 182 -2.35 -7.95 3.62
CA GLY A 182 -2.61 -8.97 4.65
C GLY A 182 -4.07 -9.46 4.66
N GLU A 183 -4.49 -10.06 5.79
CA GLU A 183 -5.87 -10.55 6.01
C GLU A 183 -6.92 -9.42 6.02
N ASP A 184 -6.48 -8.20 6.35
CA ASP A 184 -7.31 -7.01 6.44
C ASP A 184 -7.23 -6.14 5.17
N ALA A 185 -8.17 -5.21 5.04
CA ALA A 185 -8.17 -4.20 4.00
C ALA A 185 -6.83 -3.44 3.92
N SER A 186 -6.19 -3.49 2.76
CA SER A 186 -4.84 -2.98 2.53
C SER A 186 -4.82 -1.89 1.47
N GLY A 187 -4.14 -0.77 1.76
CA GLY A 187 -4.10 0.39 0.87
C GLY A 187 -2.69 0.75 0.42
N LEU A 188 -2.52 1.12 -0.85
CA LEU A 188 -1.32 1.77 -1.36
C LEU A 188 -1.66 3.20 -1.79
N SER A 189 -1.06 4.20 -1.14
CA SER A 189 -1.21 5.61 -1.51
C SER A 189 0.17 6.24 -1.71
N TRP A 190 0.45 6.76 -2.90
CA TRP A 190 1.72 7.41 -3.21
C TRP A 190 1.52 8.68 -4.03
N GLY A 191 2.21 9.75 -3.62
CA GLY A 191 2.13 11.08 -4.23
C GLY A 191 1.53 12.10 -3.27
N SER A 192 0.79 13.10 -3.76
CA SER A 192 0.33 14.23 -2.95
C SER A 192 -1.19 14.28 -2.82
N SER A 193 -1.68 14.51 -1.59
CA SER A 193 -3.11 14.73 -1.29
C SER A 193 -4.05 13.62 -1.76
N ASN A 194 -3.57 12.38 -1.90
CA ASN A 194 -4.43 11.24 -2.18
C ASN A 194 -5.21 10.84 -0.92
N LEU A 195 -6.46 10.45 -1.10
CA LEU A 195 -7.34 9.90 -0.09
C LEU A 195 -7.63 8.44 -0.42
N ILE A 196 -7.34 7.54 0.51
CA ILE A 196 -7.73 6.13 0.44
C ILE A 196 -8.60 5.82 1.66
N ASN A 197 -9.55 4.90 1.52
CA ASN A 197 -10.12 4.27 2.70
C ASN A 197 -9.31 3.04 3.10
N ASN A 198 -9.42 2.69 4.38
CA ASN A 198 -8.74 1.56 5.01
C ASN A 198 -9.70 0.39 5.30
N THR A 199 -10.89 0.38 4.69
CA THR A 199 -11.92 -0.66 4.87
C THR A 199 -12.05 -1.57 3.64
N SER A 200 -11.36 -1.26 2.54
CA SER A 200 -11.21 -2.11 1.37
C SER A 200 -9.79 -2.04 0.81
N ASN A 201 -9.47 -2.93 -0.13
CA ASN A 201 -8.19 -2.89 -0.84
C ASN A 201 -8.17 -1.75 -1.85
N ASN A 202 -7.31 -0.75 -1.68
CA ASN A 202 -7.32 0.44 -2.53
C ASN A 202 -5.94 0.87 -3.02
N ILE A 203 -5.88 1.42 -4.23
CA ILE A 203 -4.67 2.00 -4.79
C ILE A 203 -4.96 3.44 -5.23
N ALA A 204 -4.19 4.40 -4.72
CA ALA A 204 -4.21 5.79 -5.16
C ALA A 204 -2.80 6.28 -5.49
N LEU A 205 -2.55 6.62 -6.75
CA LEU A 205 -1.22 7.04 -7.22
C LEU A 205 -1.30 8.38 -7.94
N GLY A 206 -0.40 9.31 -7.62
CA GLY A 206 -0.33 10.65 -8.21
C GLY A 206 -0.87 11.73 -7.27
N ARG A 207 -1.71 12.65 -7.77
CA ARG A 207 -2.13 13.84 -7.01
C ARG A 207 -3.65 13.95 -6.82
N GLY A 208 -4.10 14.10 -5.60
CA GLY A 208 -5.50 14.47 -5.30
C GLY A 208 -6.51 13.39 -5.68
N ASN A 209 -6.09 12.13 -5.79
CA ASN A 209 -6.99 11.03 -6.11
C ASN A 209 -7.74 10.57 -4.87
N THR A 210 -8.99 10.14 -5.03
CA THR A 210 -9.79 9.50 -4.00
C THR A 210 -10.10 8.07 -4.43
N ALA A 211 -9.65 7.09 -3.65
CA ALA A 211 -9.98 5.67 -3.82
C ALA A 211 -10.70 5.17 -2.55
N ASN A 212 -12.03 5.22 -2.58
CA ASN A 212 -12.88 5.05 -1.40
C ASN A 212 -14.00 4.00 -1.66
N ALA A 213 -13.65 2.72 -1.86
CA ALA A 213 -14.66 1.66 -1.95
C ALA A 213 -15.13 1.16 -0.57
N SER A 214 -16.43 1.26 -0.23
CA SER A 214 -16.90 0.91 1.12
C SER A 214 -17.15 -0.59 1.36
N ALA A 215 -16.92 -1.46 0.36
CA ALA A 215 -17.23 -2.88 0.44
C ALA A 215 -15.99 -3.74 0.16
N ALA A 216 -15.73 -4.72 1.05
CA ALA A 216 -14.51 -5.52 1.09
C ALA A 216 -14.13 -6.21 -0.24
N ASN A 217 -15.12 -6.53 -1.08
CA ASN A 217 -14.91 -7.27 -2.33
C ASN A 217 -14.56 -6.41 -3.55
N PHE A 218 -14.60 -5.07 -3.44
CA PHE A 218 -14.49 -4.19 -4.60
C PHE A 218 -13.31 -3.22 -4.45
N PRO A 219 -12.11 -3.57 -4.96
CA PRO A 219 -10.95 -2.73 -4.79
C PRO A 219 -11.06 -1.43 -5.62
N ALA A 220 -10.78 -0.27 -5.05
CA ALA A 220 -10.72 0.97 -5.83
C ALA A 220 -9.30 1.20 -6.37
N ILE A 221 -9.19 1.60 -7.64
CA ILE A 221 -7.92 2.06 -8.23
C ILE A 221 -8.13 3.45 -8.81
N ALA A 222 -7.36 4.43 -8.33
CA ALA A 222 -7.36 5.80 -8.82
C ALA A 222 -5.94 6.27 -9.12
N ILE A 223 -5.59 6.37 -10.41
CA ILE A 223 -4.24 6.70 -10.86
C ILE A 223 -4.24 7.96 -11.73
N GLY A 224 -3.34 8.90 -11.41
CA GLY A 224 -3.16 10.15 -12.14
C GLY A 224 -3.49 11.34 -11.26
N SER A 225 -4.43 12.20 -11.68
CA SER A 225 -4.77 13.40 -10.90
C SER A 225 -6.25 13.65 -10.71
N SER A 226 -6.66 14.04 -9.51
CA SER A 226 -8.04 14.46 -9.21
C SER A 226 -9.11 13.44 -9.60
N ASN A 227 -8.78 12.14 -9.65
CA ASN A 227 -9.78 11.12 -9.93
C ASN A 227 -10.53 10.72 -8.65
N VAL A 228 -11.78 10.28 -8.79
CA VAL A 228 -12.66 9.90 -7.67
C VAL A 228 -13.27 8.53 -7.93
N VAL A 229 -13.02 7.58 -7.04
CA VAL A 229 -13.65 6.26 -7.02
C VAL A 229 -14.39 6.06 -5.72
N SER A 230 -15.72 5.88 -5.78
CA SER A 230 -16.57 5.72 -4.59
C SER A 230 -17.13 4.30 -4.42
N GLY A 231 -17.06 3.47 -5.46
CA GLY A 231 -17.72 2.15 -5.47
C GLY A 231 -16.84 0.96 -5.79
N GLY A 232 -15.51 1.13 -5.88
CA GLY A 232 -14.58 0.06 -6.29
C GLY A 232 -14.30 -0.03 -7.79
N GLY A 233 -14.64 1.02 -8.55
CA GLY A 233 -14.27 1.17 -9.95
C GLY A 233 -12.77 1.35 -10.16
N LYS A 234 -12.38 1.46 -11.43
CA LYS A 234 -10.99 1.65 -11.87
C LYS A 234 -10.90 2.89 -12.73
N VAL A 235 -10.08 3.85 -12.30
CA VAL A 235 -9.94 5.13 -13.01
C VAL A 235 -8.48 5.48 -13.22
N PHE A 236 -8.18 5.93 -14.44
CA PHE A 236 -6.84 6.29 -14.87
C PHE A 236 -6.89 7.60 -15.66
N GLY A 237 -6.01 8.54 -15.33
CA GLY A 237 -5.89 9.84 -16.03
C GLY A 237 -6.22 11.01 -15.11
N ALA A 238 -7.04 11.96 -15.58
CA ALA A 238 -7.31 13.20 -14.86
C ALA A 238 -8.81 13.50 -14.66
N GLY A 239 -9.25 13.78 -13.44
CA GLY A 239 -10.61 14.25 -13.18
C GLY A 239 -11.71 13.23 -13.44
N ASN A 240 -11.40 11.94 -13.58
CA ASN A 240 -12.42 10.92 -13.83
C ASN A 240 -13.17 10.55 -12.55
N THR A 241 -14.44 10.18 -12.68
CA THR A 241 -15.29 9.74 -11.58
C THR A 241 -15.90 8.36 -11.86
N ALA A 242 -15.78 7.43 -10.91
CA ALA A 242 -16.40 6.11 -10.96
C ALA A 242 -17.15 5.79 -9.66
N THR A 243 -18.47 5.63 -9.74
CA THR A 243 -19.32 5.49 -8.54
C THR A 243 -19.70 4.05 -8.18
N ALA A 244 -19.46 3.05 -9.04
CA ALA A 244 -19.76 1.64 -8.79
C ALA A 244 -18.56 0.71 -9.06
N ALA A 245 -18.65 -0.54 -8.61
CA ALA A 245 -17.56 -1.51 -8.60
C ALA A 245 -17.07 -1.95 -9.98
N ASN A 246 -18.00 -2.05 -10.93
CA ASN A 246 -17.73 -2.55 -12.28
C ASN A 246 -17.50 -1.42 -13.29
N ASN A 247 -17.08 -0.26 -12.78
CA ASN A 247 -16.87 0.92 -13.58
C ASN A 247 -15.41 1.05 -14.02
N PHE A 248 -15.21 1.45 -15.26
CA PHE A 248 -13.91 1.77 -15.80
C PHE A 248 -13.92 3.15 -16.46
N ALA A 249 -13.03 4.03 -16.03
CA ALA A 249 -12.82 5.31 -16.70
C ALA A 249 -11.35 5.53 -17.08
N PHE A 250 -11.10 5.96 -18.30
CA PHE A 250 -9.75 6.24 -18.79
C PHE A 250 -9.72 7.56 -19.57
N GLY A 251 -8.74 8.42 -19.27
CA GLY A 251 -8.53 9.70 -19.94
C GLY A 251 -8.86 10.89 -19.05
N GLY A 252 -9.69 11.82 -19.51
CA GLY A 252 -9.97 13.08 -18.81
C GLY A 252 -11.46 13.28 -18.51
N PHE A 253 -11.81 13.67 -17.30
CA PHE A 253 -13.16 14.15 -16.92
C PHE A 253 -14.31 13.19 -17.26
N ASN A 254 -14.05 11.90 -17.39
CA ASN A 254 -15.10 10.93 -17.66
C ASN A 254 -15.87 10.61 -16.39
N LYS A 255 -17.17 10.36 -16.51
CA LYS A 255 -18.05 9.96 -15.44
C LYS A 255 -18.66 8.60 -15.75
N THR A 256 -18.59 7.68 -14.81
CA THR A 256 -19.19 6.34 -14.90
C THR A 256 -20.01 6.09 -13.63
N GLY A 257 -21.15 5.41 -13.76
CA GLY A 257 -22.03 5.22 -12.60
C GLY A 257 -22.72 3.87 -12.52
N ASN A 258 -24.05 3.83 -12.48
CA ASN A 258 -24.82 2.63 -12.16
C ASN A 258 -24.43 1.41 -13.02
N SER A 259 -24.48 0.21 -12.42
CA SER A 259 -24.22 -1.08 -13.08
C SER A 259 -22.79 -1.22 -13.63
N VAL A 260 -22.63 -1.76 -14.83
CA VAL A 260 -21.38 -1.84 -15.59
C VAL A 260 -21.31 -0.62 -16.50
N ALA A 261 -20.29 0.22 -16.32
CA ALA A 261 -20.08 1.44 -17.10
C ALA A 261 -18.62 1.60 -17.53
N VAL A 262 -18.41 1.94 -18.80
CA VAL A 262 -17.09 2.19 -19.37
C VAL A 262 -17.09 3.54 -20.04
N ALA A 263 -16.15 4.42 -19.68
CA ALA A 263 -15.97 5.71 -20.33
C ALA A 263 -14.49 5.96 -20.65
N VAL A 264 -14.17 6.09 -21.93
CA VAL A 264 -12.80 6.23 -22.42
C VAL A 264 -12.67 7.45 -23.31
N GLY A 265 -11.72 8.32 -22.99
CA GLY A 265 -11.45 9.56 -23.73
C GLY A 265 -11.66 10.79 -22.87
N TYR A 266 -12.50 11.73 -23.31
CA TYR A 266 -12.64 13.03 -22.66
C TYR A 266 -14.10 13.42 -22.38
N SER A 267 -14.44 13.73 -21.13
CA SER A 267 -15.73 14.29 -20.74
C SER A 267 -16.95 13.46 -21.17
N ASN A 268 -16.81 12.14 -21.23
CA ASN A 268 -17.95 11.25 -21.46
C ASN A 268 -18.75 11.06 -20.16
N ASP A 269 -20.07 10.97 -20.27
CA ASP A 269 -20.98 10.67 -19.16
C ASP A 269 -21.70 9.34 -19.39
N ALA A 270 -21.24 8.30 -18.71
CA ALA A 270 -21.86 6.99 -18.59
C ALA A 270 -22.40 6.76 -17.17
N SER A 271 -22.92 7.81 -16.50
CA SER A 271 -23.36 7.74 -15.10
C SER A 271 -24.50 6.75 -14.87
N ASN A 272 -25.29 6.43 -15.88
CA ASN A 272 -26.42 5.51 -15.74
C ASN A 272 -26.09 4.07 -16.17
N GLY A 273 -24.86 3.82 -16.63
CA GLY A 273 -24.44 2.56 -17.24
C GLY A 273 -24.06 2.73 -18.71
N GLY A 274 -23.53 1.67 -19.33
CA GLY A 274 -23.23 1.64 -20.76
C GLY A 274 -21.78 1.97 -21.11
N PHE A 275 -21.52 2.20 -22.39
CA PHE A 275 -20.16 2.30 -22.94
C PHE A 275 -20.01 3.56 -23.79
N ALA A 276 -19.07 4.43 -23.42
CA ALA A 276 -18.76 5.64 -24.15
C ALA A 276 -17.27 5.69 -24.52
N PHE A 277 -16.97 5.86 -25.80
CA PHE A 277 -15.61 6.02 -26.32
C PHE A 277 -15.50 7.30 -27.16
N GLY A 278 -14.52 8.13 -26.85
CA GLY A 278 -14.27 9.41 -27.54
C GLY A 278 -14.52 10.60 -26.64
N ALA A 279 -15.28 11.60 -27.08
CA ALA A 279 -15.43 12.86 -26.34
C ALA A 279 -16.87 13.38 -26.21
N ASN A 280 -17.24 13.86 -25.03
CA ASN A 280 -18.55 14.50 -24.77
C ASN A 280 -19.75 13.60 -25.12
N ASN A 281 -19.61 12.28 -25.04
CA ASN A 281 -20.75 11.39 -25.26
C ASN A 281 -21.54 11.21 -23.97
N VAL A 282 -22.86 11.13 -24.07
CA VAL A 282 -23.77 10.79 -22.97
C VAL A 282 -24.40 9.44 -23.28
N VAL A 283 -24.30 8.49 -22.35
CA VAL A 283 -24.84 7.14 -22.51
C VAL A 283 -25.65 6.72 -21.28
N ASN A 284 -26.76 6.04 -21.54
CA ASN A 284 -27.58 5.39 -20.53
C ASN A 284 -27.24 3.89 -20.43
N LEU A 285 -27.86 3.19 -19.47
CA LEU A 285 -27.74 1.74 -19.32
C LEU A 285 -28.02 1.02 -20.64
N ASN A 286 -27.22 0.00 -20.94
CA ASN A 286 -27.24 -0.77 -22.19
C ASN A 286 -27.02 0.08 -23.46
N GLY A 287 -26.62 1.34 -23.33
CA GLY A 287 -26.28 2.23 -24.42
C GLY A 287 -24.81 2.12 -24.83
N PHE A 288 -24.53 2.47 -26.08
CA PHE A 288 -23.18 2.47 -26.63
C PHE A 288 -22.93 3.70 -27.52
N ALA A 289 -21.90 4.49 -27.22
CA ALA A 289 -21.51 5.64 -28.02
C ALA A 289 -20.03 5.59 -28.43
N ILE A 290 -19.76 5.84 -29.72
CA ILE A 290 -18.41 6.06 -30.25
C ILE A 290 -18.36 7.38 -31.01
N GLY A 291 -17.35 8.19 -30.71
CA GLY A 291 -17.05 9.42 -31.43
C GLY A 291 -17.23 10.63 -30.53
N SER A 292 -17.93 11.66 -30.99
CA SER A 292 -18.08 12.88 -30.19
C SER A 292 -19.47 13.47 -30.15
N ASN A 293 -19.83 14.03 -28.99
CA ASN A 293 -21.10 14.72 -28.78
C ASN A 293 -22.33 13.85 -29.09
N ASN A 294 -22.23 12.53 -28.93
CA ASN A 294 -23.38 11.64 -29.12
C ASN A 294 -24.24 11.58 -27.85
N ASP A 295 -25.55 11.47 -28.04
CA ASP A 295 -26.56 11.34 -26.98
C ASP A 295 -27.30 10.01 -27.16
N VAL A 296 -27.01 9.07 -26.28
CA VAL A 296 -27.61 7.73 -26.16
C VAL A 296 -28.33 7.65 -24.81
N SER A 297 -29.26 8.57 -24.58
CA SER A 297 -29.97 8.71 -23.31
C SER A 297 -31.08 7.67 -23.07
N GLN A 298 -31.36 6.79 -24.03
CA GLN A 298 -32.39 5.75 -23.93
C GLN A 298 -31.81 4.33 -23.97
N ASP A 299 -32.60 3.36 -23.51
CA ASP A 299 -32.17 1.96 -23.35
C ASP A 299 -31.90 1.26 -24.69
N ARG A 300 -30.88 0.38 -24.71
CA ARG A 300 -30.48 -0.45 -25.88
C ARG A 300 -30.26 0.35 -27.16
N ALA A 301 -29.71 1.55 -27.03
CA ALA A 301 -29.45 2.45 -28.15
C ALA A 301 -27.95 2.53 -28.45
N VAL A 302 -27.62 2.86 -29.71
CA VAL A 302 -26.24 3.01 -30.18
C VAL A 302 -26.11 4.28 -31.01
N ALA A 303 -25.07 5.07 -30.76
CA ALA A 303 -24.71 6.20 -31.61
C ALA A 303 -23.24 6.16 -32.00
N ILE A 304 -22.95 6.27 -33.30
CA ILE A 304 -21.58 6.28 -33.83
C ILE A 304 -21.40 7.49 -34.73
N GLY A 305 -20.39 8.31 -34.45
CA GLY A 305 -20.05 9.49 -35.25
C GLY A 305 -20.03 10.76 -34.41
N VAL A 306 -20.55 11.86 -34.98
CA VAL A 306 -20.51 13.18 -34.36
C VAL A 306 -21.91 13.75 -34.23
N GLY A 307 -22.34 14.09 -33.00
CA GLY A 307 -23.64 14.71 -32.78
C GLY A 307 -24.85 13.78 -32.98
N GLY A 308 -24.64 12.47 -32.91
CA GLY A 308 -25.71 11.49 -33.09
C GLY A 308 -26.62 11.43 -31.87
N LYS A 309 -27.93 11.47 -32.10
CA LYS A 309 -28.94 11.27 -31.05
C LYS A 309 -29.71 9.98 -31.32
N ALA A 310 -29.52 8.97 -30.47
CA ALA A 310 -30.20 7.68 -30.57
C ALA A 310 -31.32 7.58 -29.52
N LEU A 311 -32.54 7.29 -29.96
CA LEU A 311 -33.65 6.95 -29.07
C LEU A 311 -33.61 5.45 -28.73
N GLY A 312 -34.53 5.00 -27.86
CA GLY A 312 -34.55 3.60 -27.40
C GLY A 312 -34.63 2.63 -28.58
N ASP A 313 -33.86 1.54 -28.49
CA ASP A 313 -33.76 0.49 -29.52
C ASP A 313 -33.27 0.96 -30.91
N GLN A 314 -32.58 2.10 -31.00
CA GLN A 314 -32.05 2.62 -32.26
C GLN A 314 -30.53 2.49 -32.37
N ASN A 315 -30.07 2.20 -33.59
CA ASN A 315 -28.67 2.43 -34.00
C ASN A 315 -28.62 3.67 -34.90
N VAL A 316 -27.88 4.70 -34.51
CA VAL A 316 -27.70 5.95 -35.25
C VAL A 316 -26.26 6.11 -35.68
N TYR A 317 -26.04 6.27 -36.98
CA TYR A 317 -24.74 6.61 -37.55
C TYR A 317 -24.79 8.06 -38.01
N ALA A 318 -24.06 8.96 -37.34
CA ALA A 318 -24.21 10.41 -37.46
C ALA A 318 -23.02 11.06 -38.18
N ASN A 319 -22.62 10.51 -39.32
CA ASN A 319 -21.65 11.15 -40.21
C ASN A 319 -22.34 11.60 -41.50
N LYS A 320 -21.73 12.53 -42.23
CA LYS A 320 -22.32 13.00 -43.50
C LYS A 320 -22.31 11.92 -44.60
N VAL A 321 -21.32 11.05 -44.58
CA VAL A 321 -21.11 9.99 -45.58
C VAL A 321 -20.82 8.68 -44.85
N HIS A 322 -21.47 7.61 -45.30
CA HIS A 322 -21.27 6.26 -44.81
C HIS A 322 -20.82 5.37 -45.96
N ALA A 323 -19.70 4.69 -45.77
CA ALA A 323 -19.19 3.71 -46.72
C ALA A 323 -19.11 2.35 -46.02
N PHE A 324 -19.51 1.31 -46.73
CA PHE A 324 -19.49 -0.07 -46.26
C PHE A 324 -18.68 -0.90 -47.25
N PHE A 325 -17.54 -1.40 -46.80
CA PHE A 325 -16.64 -2.22 -47.60
C PHE A 325 -16.44 -3.59 -46.95
N ASN A 326 -16.06 -4.59 -47.74
CA ASN A 326 -15.52 -5.84 -47.21
C ASN A 326 -14.11 -5.60 -46.61
N GLN A 327 -13.57 -6.61 -45.93
CA GLN A 327 -12.20 -6.65 -45.44
C GLN A 327 -11.22 -6.19 -46.54
N SER A 328 -10.28 -5.32 -46.17
CA SER A 328 -9.28 -4.72 -47.07
C SER A 328 -9.84 -3.90 -48.24
N ASN A 329 -11.04 -3.31 -48.08
CA ASN A 329 -11.73 -2.56 -49.15
C ASN A 329 -12.07 -3.40 -50.40
N GLY A 330 -12.40 -4.68 -50.20
CA GLY A 330 -12.88 -5.57 -51.25
C GLY A 330 -14.19 -5.07 -51.91
N THR A 331 -14.48 -5.59 -53.10
CA THR A 331 -15.58 -5.13 -53.97
C THR A 331 -16.91 -5.86 -53.75
N ASP A 332 -16.96 -6.83 -52.84
CA ASP A 332 -18.02 -7.81 -52.64
C ASP A 332 -18.72 -7.67 -51.28
N THR A 333 -18.92 -6.43 -50.82
CA THR A 333 -19.66 -6.15 -49.58
C THR A 333 -21.09 -6.70 -49.66
N ALA A 334 -21.55 -7.36 -48.59
CA ALA A 334 -22.94 -7.75 -48.41
C ALA A 334 -23.52 -7.04 -47.16
N ILE A 335 -24.59 -6.26 -47.33
CA ILE A 335 -25.31 -5.58 -46.23
C ILE A 335 -26.71 -6.18 -46.12
N GLY A 336 -27.03 -6.72 -44.95
CA GLY A 336 -28.35 -7.24 -44.63
C GLY A 336 -29.19 -6.23 -43.86
N VAL A 337 -30.44 -6.06 -44.27
CA VAL A 337 -31.46 -5.32 -43.51
C VAL A 337 -32.59 -6.30 -43.22
N ASN A 338 -32.77 -6.67 -41.95
CA ASN A 338 -33.71 -7.72 -41.52
C ASN A 338 -33.48 -9.10 -42.19
N ILE A 339 -32.23 -9.39 -42.59
CA ILE A 339 -31.80 -10.68 -43.12
C ILE A 339 -30.40 -11.01 -42.57
N ILE A 340 -30.05 -12.29 -42.51
CA ILE A 340 -28.66 -12.74 -42.32
C ILE A 340 -28.02 -12.85 -43.71
N PRO A 341 -27.02 -12.03 -44.07
CA PRO A 341 -26.32 -12.16 -45.34
C PRO A 341 -25.63 -13.52 -45.44
N VAL A 342 -25.74 -14.20 -46.59
CA VAL A 342 -25.01 -15.45 -46.84
C VAL A 342 -23.65 -15.15 -47.46
N ALA A 343 -22.61 -15.86 -47.02
CA ALA A 343 -21.21 -15.62 -47.41
C ALA A 343 -20.90 -15.87 -48.90
N ALA A 344 -21.80 -16.55 -49.62
CA ALA A 344 -21.61 -16.92 -51.02
C ALA A 344 -22.40 -15.98 -51.94
N VAL A 345 -21.90 -14.77 -52.17
CA VAL A 345 -22.28 -14.01 -53.37
C VAL A 345 -21.28 -14.40 -54.45
N ALA A 346 -21.57 -15.49 -55.17
CA ALA A 346 -20.74 -15.96 -56.26
C ALA A 346 -20.66 -14.89 -57.35
N ALA A 347 -19.54 -14.16 -57.42
CA ALA A 347 -19.05 -13.32 -58.53
C ALA A 347 -19.98 -12.28 -59.21
N ALA A 348 -21.27 -12.20 -58.91
CA ALA A 348 -22.21 -11.20 -59.44
C ALA A 348 -23.55 -11.27 -58.68
N GLY A 349 -23.77 -10.46 -57.64
CA GLY A 349 -25.10 -10.45 -56.99
C GLY A 349 -25.28 -9.78 -55.63
N GLY A 350 -24.81 -8.53 -55.44
CA GLY A 350 -25.44 -7.48 -54.62
C GLY A 350 -25.62 -7.61 -53.10
N ALA A 351 -24.91 -6.76 -52.35
CA ALA A 351 -25.39 -6.15 -51.10
C ALA A 351 -26.74 -5.43 -51.30
N ILE A 352 -27.58 -5.46 -50.24
CA ILE A 352 -28.93 -4.87 -50.09
C ILE A 352 -30.06 -5.61 -50.85
N GLN A 353 -30.87 -6.39 -50.12
CA GLN A 353 -32.18 -6.90 -50.59
C GLN A 353 -33.33 -6.08 -49.96
N MET A 354 -33.94 -5.17 -50.71
CA MET A 354 -35.14 -4.44 -50.27
C MET A 354 -36.40 -5.26 -50.59
N LYS A 355 -36.96 -6.00 -49.61
CA LYS A 355 -38.29 -6.64 -49.75
C LYS A 355 -39.39 -5.63 -49.48
N GLY A 356 -39.92 -5.00 -50.52
CA GLY A 356 -41.19 -4.28 -50.41
C GLY A 356 -42.30 -5.27 -50.08
N PHE A 357 -43.15 -4.94 -49.10
CA PHE A 357 -44.40 -5.68 -48.88
C PHE A 357 -45.18 -5.72 -50.20
N ALA A 358 -45.85 -6.83 -50.49
CA ALA A 358 -46.72 -6.96 -51.66
C ALA A 358 -47.88 -5.96 -51.55
N SER A 359 -47.70 -4.71 -52.01
CA SER A 359 -48.82 -3.82 -52.26
C SER A 359 -49.46 -4.29 -53.57
N ALA A 360 -50.77 -4.45 -53.59
CA ALA A 360 -51.51 -4.76 -54.82
C ALA A 360 -51.02 -3.87 -55.97
N ALA A 361 -50.93 -4.43 -57.19
CA ALA A 361 -50.32 -3.84 -58.38
C ALA A 361 -50.77 -2.39 -58.72
N ASN A 362 -51.81 -1.89 -58.06
CA ASN A 362 -52.52 -0.65 -58.36
C ASN A 362 -52.29 0.47 -57.31
N ALA A 363 -51.39 0.31 -56.33
CA ALA A 363 -51.06 1.41 -55.42
C ALA A 363 -50.39 2.56 -56.18
N THR A 364 -51.01 3.74 -56.18
CA THR A 364 -50.62 4.92 -56.98
C THR A 364 -49.34 5.58 -56.42
N CYS A 365 -48.41 5.96 -57.28
CA CYS A 365 -47.23 6.76 -56.90
C CYS A 365 -47.65 8.22 -56.77
N THR A 366 -47.31 8.85 -55.65
CA THR A 366 -47.65 10.25 -55.36
C THR A 366 -46.38 11.08 -55.14
N ALA A 367 -46.49 12.41 -55.16
CA ALA A 367 -45.34 13.32 -55.03
C ALA A 367 -44.54 13.10 -53.73
N ALA A 368 -45.22 12.68 -52.66
CA ALA A 368 -44.60 12.36 -51.37
C ALA A 368 -43.72 11.09 -51.40
N MET A 369 -43.85 10.26 -52.42
CA MET A 369 -43.13 8.98 -52.58
C MET A 369 -42.03 9.05 -53.64
N ALA A 370 -41.74 10.23 -54.20
CA ALA A 370 -40.71 10.41 -55.22
C ALA A 370 -39.32 9.95 -54.71
N GLY A 371 -38.66 9.07 -55.46
CA GLY A 371 -37.37 8.48 -55.11
C GLY A 371 -37.45 7.13 -54.39
N ALA A 372 -38.65 6.64 -54.06
CA ALA A 372 -38.83 5.32 -53.45
C ALA A 372 -38.66 4.17 -54.46
N ILE A 373 -38.11 3.03 -54.01
CA ILE A 373 -37.92 1.79 -54.78
C ILE A 373 -38.81 0.67 -54.19
N ARG A 374 -39.59 -0.03 -55.03
CA ARG A 374 -40.41 -1.21 -54.68
C ARG A 374 -40.07 -2.41 -55.55
N TYR A 375 -40.59 -3.60 -55.23
CA TYR A 375 -40.63 -4.75 -56.14
C TYR A 375 -42.08 -4.97 -56.60
N ASN A 376 -42.33 -4.96 -57.91
CA ASN A 376 -43.61 -5.30 -58.53
C ASN A 376 -43.66 -6.80 -58.80
N SER A 377 -44.49 -7.51 -58.04
CA SER A 377 -44.62 -8.97 -58.13
C SER A 377 -45.44 -9.47 -59.33
N THR A 378 -46.17 -8.60 -60.03
CA THR A 378 -46.91 -8.95 -61.25
C THR A 378 -45.99 -8.92 -62.47
N THR A 379 -45.10 -7.93 -62.53
CA THR A 379 -44.14 -7.76 -63.62
C THR A 379 -42.75 -8.29 -63.29
N ASN A 380 -42.53 -8.75 -62.05
CA ASN A 380 -41.26 -9.27 -61.52
C ASN A 380 -40.07 -8.33 -61.69
N VAL A 381 -40.29 -7.03 -61.49
CA VAL A 381 -39.26 -5.99 -61.61
C VAL A 381 -39.25 -5.09 -60.38
N HIS A 382 -38.10 -4.53 -60.04
CA HIS A 382 -38.08 -3.40 -59.12
C HIS A 382 -38.63 -2.14 -59.83
N GLU A 383 -39.29 -1.24 -59.10
CA GLU A 383 -39.87 -0.02 -59.65
C GLU A 383 -39.57 1.21 -58.78
N GLY A 384 -39.30 2.35 -59.42
CA GLY A 384 -39.07 3.64 -58.80
C GLY A 384 -40.29 4.55 -58.94
N CYS A 385 -40.62 5.31 -57.90
CA CYS A 385 -41.69 6.32 -57.95
C CYS A 385 -41.12 7.68 -58.38
N ASN A 386 -41.68 8.28 -59.43
CA ASN A 386 -41.26 9.59 -59.95
C ASN A 386 -42.13 10.76 -59.46
N GLY A 387 -42.93 10.53 -58.41
CA GLY A 387 -43.89 11.49 -57.87
C GLY A 387 -45.29 11.45 -58.51
N THR A 388 -45.49 10.68 -59.59
CA THR A 388 -46.82 10.50 -60.21
C THR A 388 -47.10 9.07 -60.68
N ASN A 389 -46.05 8.31 -61.04
CA ASN A 389 -46.15 6.95 -61.56
C ASN A 389 -45.01 6.07 -61.05
N TRP A 390 -45.31 4.78 -60.93
CA TRP A 390 -44.29 3.75 -60.77
C TRP A 390 -43.72 3.38 -62.12
N LYS A 391 -42.40 3.30 -62.20
CA LYS A 391 -41.66 2.90 -63.40
C LYS A 391 -40.70 1.81 -63.03
N ALA A 392 -40.62 0.76 -63.83
CA ALA A 392 -39.57 -0.25 -63.70
C ALA A 392 -38.21 0.43 -63.59
N LEU A 393 -37.47 0.09 -62.54
CA LEU A 393 -36.04 0.31 -62.46
C LEU A 393 -35.47 -0.77 -63.36
N TYR A 394 -35.04 -0.33 -64.54
CA TYR A 394 -34.67 -1.16 -65.69
C TYR A 394 -33.95 -2.45 -65.34
#